data_AF-A0A814XE99-F1
#
_entry.id   AF-A0A814XE99-F1
#
_cell.length_a   1.000
_cell.length_b   1.000
_cell.length_c   1.000
_cell.angle_alpha   90.00
_cell.angle_beta   90.00
_cell.angle_gamma   90.00
#
_symmetry.space_group_name_H-M   'P 1'
#
loop_
_entity.id
_entity.type
_entity.pdbx_description
1 polymer ?
#
loop_
_entity_poly.entity_id
_entity_poly.type
_entity_poly.pdbx_seq_one_letter_code
_entity_poly.pdbx_strand_id
1 'polypeptide(L)'
;IWANIQVTDTPARMDFDLTQRKNWRPFFDNSFPKPATFDTIQPTDLHYEATRSEDVDFIQKTIQETLRNKIIEWREPHVTRWHWLCQKKLQELIKRKELFIVRNTMQEVDQELTEFQNTHNISGFPLQMPYTSIQAILDAVQSTKIFEHPTNEIEFCLAVHIHAYPNNILAVWIYIANLTRKIT
;
A
#
# COMPACT_ATOMS: atom_id res chain seq x y z
N ILE A 1 35.57 -1.50 -7.61
CA ILE A 1 35.10 -2.90 -7.73
C ILE A 1 36.05 -3.76 -6.89
N TRP A 2 35.52 -4.61 -6.02
CA TRP A 2 36.28 -5.47 -5.12
C TRP A 2 35.78 -6.90 -5.27
N ALA A 3 36.70 -7.85 -5.28
CA ALA A 3 36.40 -9.27 -5.26
C ALA A 3 36.59 -9.81 -3.85
N ASN A 4 35.59 -10.54 -3.35
CA ASN A 4 35.72 -11.29 -2.11
C ASN A 4 36.65 -12.49 -2.36
N ILE A 5 37.71 -12.59 -1.56
CA ILE A 5 38.66 -13.74 -1.59
C ILE A 5 38.67 -14.51 -0.27
N GLN A 6 37.68 -14.26 0.59
CA GLN A 6 37.43 -15.04 1.80
C GLN A 6 36.95 -16.46 1.45
N VAL A 7 37.07 -17.37 2.41
CA VAL A 7 36.63 -18.78 2.24
C VAL A 7 35.12 -18.88 2.00
N THR A 8 34.35 -17.93 2.56
CA THR A 8 32.90 -17.91 2.45
C THR A 8 32.43 -16.70 1.64
N ASP A 9 31.46 -16.95 0.76
CA ASP A 9 30.72 -15.96 -0.03
C ASP A 9 29.40 -15.53 0.63
N THR A 10 29.03 -16.15 1.75
CA THR A 10 27.78 -15.86 2.47
C THR A 10 27.84 -14.49 3.17
N PRO A 11 26.91 -13.55 2.90
CA PRO A 11 26.90 -12.21 3.47
C PRO A 11 26.97 -12.13 4.99
N ALA A 12 26.34 -13.06 5.70
CA ALA A 12 26.35 -13.08 7.16
C ALA A 12 27.68 -13.54 7.78
N ARG A 13 28.59 -14.12 6.99
CA ARG A 13 29.85 -14.73 7.46
C ARG A 13 31.09 -14.07 6.86
N MET A 14 30.91 -13.06 6.01
CA MET A 14 32.00 -12.30 5.43
C MET A 14 32.31 -11.07 6.27
N ASP A 15 33.59 -10.74 6.37
CA ASP A 15 34.03 -9.44 6.85
C ASP A 15 33.88 -8.42 5.72
N PHE A 16 33.28 -7.26 5.98
CA PHE A 16 33.06 -6.17 5.01
C PHE A 16 34.12 -5.05 5.11
N ASP A 17 35.15 -5.23 5.94
CA ASP A 17 36.28 -4.32 5.97
C ASP A 17 37.11 -4.42 4.68
N LEU A 18 36.81 -3.52 3.74
CA LEU A 18 37.50 -3.43 2.45
C LEU A 18 38.99 -3.08 2.61
N THR A 19 39.46 -2.57 3.75
CA THR A 19 40.90 -2.26 3.91
C THR A 19 41.76 -3.53 4.00
N GLN A 20 41.15 -4.66 4.40
CA GLN A 20 41.84 -5.93 4.56
C GLN A 20 42.07 -6.65 3.22
N ARG A 21 43.26 -6.44 2.65
CA ARG A 21 43.68 -7.10 1.40
C ARG A 21 43.73 -8.63 1.43
N LYS A 22 43.68 -9.25 2.62
CA LYS A 22 43.59 -10.70 2.79
C LYS A 22 42.19 -11.24 2.50
N ASN A 23 41.17 -10.41 2.68
CA ASN A 23 39.77 -10.76 2.51
C ASN A 23 39.19 -10.18 1.23
N TRP A 24 39.76 -9.06 0.76
CA TRP A 24 39.25 -8.31 -0.37
C TRP A 24 40.35 -7.91 -1.34
N ARG A 25 40.18 -8.28 -2.62
CA ARG A 25 41.10 -7.90 -3.70
C ARG A 25 40.46 -6.81 -4.57
N PRO A 26 41.07 -5.63 -4.72
CA PRO A 26 40.55 -4.63 -5.63
C PRO A 26 40.76 -5.07 -7.09
N PHE A 27 39.77 -4.81 -7.95
CA PHE A 27 39.87 -5.11 -9.38
C PHE A 27 40.80 -4.11 -10.12
N PHE A 28 40.79 -2.86 -9.68
CA PHE A 28 41.69 -1.83 -10.18
C PHE A 28 42.78 -1.56 -9.14
N ASP A 29 44.03 -1.61 -9.55
CA ASP A 29 45.20 -1.36 -8.69
C ASP A 29 46.19 -0.41 -9.39
N ASN A 30 47.35 -0.17 -8.78
CA ASN A 30 48.34 0.74 -9.35
C ASN A 30 48.95 0.22 -10.67
N SER A 31 48.93 -1.11 -10.90
CA SER A 31 49.41 -1.74 -12.13
C SER A 31 48.33 -1.82 -13.22
N PHE A 32 47.06 -1.83 -12.81
CA PHE A 32 45.88 -1.81 -13.66
C PHE A 32 44.91 -0.72 -13.16
N PRO A 33 45.20 0.57 -13.44
CA PRO A 33 44.38 1.68 -12.96
C PRO A 33 43.01 1.67 -13.65
N LYS A 34 41.99 2.17 -12.95
CA LYS A 34 40.66 2.35 -13.52
C LYS A 34 40.74 3.28 -14.74
N PRO A 35 40.32 2.83 -15.94
CA PRO A 35 40.31 3.71 -17.10
C PRO A 35 39.38 4.89 -16.90
N ALA A 36 39.80 6.08 -17.34
CA ALA A 36 39.06 7.32 -17.16
C ALA A 36 37.69 7.33 -17.87
N THR A 37 37.48 6.42 -18.82
CA THR A 37 36.22 6.26 -19.57
C THR A 37 35.16 5.45 -18.81
N PHE A 38 35.50 4.79 -17.70
CA PHE A 38 34.53 4.09 -16.86
C PHE A 38 33.83 5.06 -15.90
N ASP A 39 33.05 5.97 -16.46
CA ASP A 39 32.13 6.79 -15.68
C ASP A 39 30.90 5.98 -15.28
N THR A 40 30.32 6.35 -14.14
CA THR A 40 29.08 5.73 -13.70
C THR A 40 27.94 6.16 -14.61
N ILE A 41 27.10 5.22 -15.03
CA ILE A 41 25.83 5.51 -15.70
C ILE A 41 24.76 5.96 -14.70
N GLN A 42 25.04 5.80 -13.40
CA GLN A 42 24.13 6.22 -12.34
C GLN A 42 24.12 7.75 -12.29
N PRO A 43 22.94 8.38 -12.35
CA PRO A 43 22.83 9.83 -12.21
C PRO A 43 23.37 10.25 -10.84
N THR A 44 24.10 11.37 -10.81
CA THR A 44 24.68 11.94 -9.59
C THR A 44 23.59 12.35 -8.59
N ASP A 45 22.47 12.84 -9.12
CA ASP A 45 21.33 13.31 -8.34
C ASP A 45 20.04 12.62 -8.81
N LEU A 46 19.24 12.17 -7.85
CA LEU A 46 17.92 11.60 -8.11
C LEU A 46 16.87 12.71 -7.91
N HIS A 47 16.28 13.18 -9.01
CA HIS A 47 15.19 14.16 -8.96
C HIS A 47 13.84 13.45 -8.82
N TYR A 48 13.21 13.63 -7.67
CA TYR A 48 11.86 13.15 -7.41
C TYR A 48 10.90 14.34 -7.47
N GLU A 49 9.90 14.26 -8.34
CA GLU A 49 8.86 15.28 -8.46
C GLU A 49 7.71 14.96 -7.52
N ALA A 50 7.20 15.99 -6.84
CA ALA A 50 6.02 15.85 -6.02
C ALA A 50 4.78 15.62 -6.91
N THR A 51 4.00 14.60 -6.58
CA THR A 51 2.71 14.36 -7.22
C THR A 51 1.74 15.47 -6.85
N ARG A 52 1.01 16.01 -7.85
CA ARG A 52 0.05 17.10 -7.63
C ARG A 52 -1.14 16.62 -6.81
N SER A 53 -1.46 17.34 -5.73
CA SER A 53 -2.58 16.99 -4.84
C SER A 53 -3.94 17.02 -5.53
N GLU A 54 -4.12 17.93 -6.48
CA GLU A 54 -5.37 18.07 -7.26
C GLU A 54 -5.71 16.79 -8.04
N ASP A 55 -4.70 16.19 -8.67
CA ASP A 55 -4.87 14.96 -9.45
C ASP A 55 -5.19 13.77 -8.53
N VAL A 56 -4.55 13.70 -7.36
CA VAL A 56 -4.80 12.67 -6.34
C VAL A 56 -6.23 12.77 -5.82
N ASP A 57 -6.70 13.97 -5.48
CA ASP A 57 -8.05 14.20 -4.99
C ASP A 57 -9.10 13.86 -6.05
N PHE A 58 -8.83 14.19 -7.32
CA PHE A 58 -9.69 13.82 -8.43
C PHE A 58 -9.79 12.30 -8.57
N ILE A 59 -8.66 11.59 -8.65
CA ILE A 59 -8.62 10.13 -8.80
C ILE A 59 -9.31 9.45 -7.60
N GLN A 60 -9.08 9.93 -6.38
CA GLN A 60 -9.71 9.38 -5.17
C GLN A 60 -11.23 9.49 -5.23
N LYS A 61 -11.77 10.65 -5.63
CA LYS A 61 -13.22 10.87 -5.81
C LYS A 61 -13.77 9.95 -6.89
N THR A 62 -13.10 9.87 -8.04
CA THR A 62 -13.53 9.01 -9.16
C THR A 62 -13.58 7.55 -8.75
N ILE A 63 -12.56 7.03 -8.06
CA ILE A 63 -12.54 5.64 -7.58
C ILE A 63 -13.68 5.41 -6.58
N GLN A 64 -13.86 6.33 -5.63
CA GLN A 64 -14.90 6.20 -4.60
C GLN A 64 -16.31 6.17 -5.21
N GLU A 65 -16.62 7.06 -6.14
CA GLU A 65 -17.91 7.10 -6.84
C GLU A 65 -18.12 5.85 -7.70
N THR A 66 -17.09 5.44 -8.45
CA THR A 66 -17.16 4.26 -9.32
C THR A 66 -17.40 2.98 -8.52
N LEU A 67 -16.65 2.79 -7.43
CA LEU A 67 -16.85 1.64 -6.52
C LEU A 67 -18.24 1.66 -5.89
N ARG A 68 -18.72 2.83 -5.46
CA ARG A 68 -20.05 2.96 -4.87
C ARG A 68 -21.14 2.50 -5.85
N ASN A 69 -21.06 2.95 -7.09
CA ASN A 69 -22.02 2.59 -8.14
C ASN A 69 -21.91 1.11 -8.50
N LYS A 70 -20.69 0.58 -8.61
CA LYS A 70 -20.46 -0.84 -8.91
C LYS A 70 -20.96 -1.77 -7.82
N ILE A 71 -20.81 -1.41 -6.54
CA ILE A 71 -21.38 -2.19 -5.43
C ILE A 71 -22.91 -2.19 -5.48
N ILE A 72 -23.54 -1.09 -5.87
CA ILE A 72 -25.00 -1.04 -6.07
C ILE A 72 -25.42 -1.99 -7.21
N GLU A 73 -24.73 -1.91 -8.35
CA GLU A 73 -24.95 -2.76 -9.52
C GLU A 73 -24.77 -4.26 -9.20
N TRP A 74 -23.66 -4.62 -8.54
CA TRP A 74 -23.37 -6.01 -8.17
C TRP A 74 -24.35 -6.61 -7.17
N ARG A 75 -25.11 -5.78 -6.45
CA ARG A 75 -26.11 -6.23 -5.49
C ARG A 75 -27.52 -6.28 -6.05
N GLU A 76 -27.78 -5.84 -7.27
CA GLU A 76 -29.13 -5.90 -7.85
C GLU A 76 -29.75 -7.30 -7.71
N PRO A 77 -31.00 -7.42 -7.20
CA PRO A 77 -31.99 -6.36 -6.93
C PRO A 77 -31.98 -5.78 -5.49
N HIS A 78 -30.97 -6.10 -4.68
CA HIS A 78 -30.90 -5.73 -3.26
C HIS A 78 -30.52 -4.27 -3.05
N VAL A 79 -31.21 -3.60 -2.13
CA VAL A 79 -30.91 -2.19 -1.78
C VAL A 79 -29.60 -2.12 -1.01
N THR A 80 -28.70 -1.23 -1.43
CA THR A 80 -27.44 -0.95 -0.73
C THR A 80 -27.58 0.30 0.12
N ARG A 81 -27.58 0.13 1.44
CA ARG A 81 -27.59 1.22 2.42
C ARG A 81 -26.17 1.58 2.80
N TRP A 82 -25.87 2.88 2.86
CA TRP A 82 -24.55 3.38 3.22
C TRP A 82 -24.57 4.00 4.61
N HIS A 83 -23.66 3.56 5.49
CA HIS A 83 -23.57 4.06 6.85
C HIS A 83 -22.48 5.14 6.98
N TRP A 84 -22.90 6.41 7.05
CA TRP A 84 -22.00 7.56 6.95
C TRP A 84 -21.02 7.72 8.13
N LEU A 85 -21.42 7.35 9.35
CA LEU A 85 -20.60 7.57 10.55
C LEU A 85 -19.38 6.63 10.56
N CYS A 86 -19.63 5.34 10.34
CA CYS A 86 -18.60 4.33 10.14
C CYS A 86 -17.73 4.64 8.90
N GLN A 87 -18.30 5.15 7.81
CA GLN A 87 -17.50 5.64 6.68
C GLN A 87 -16.51 6.75 7.08
N LYS A 88 -16.95 7.77 7.84
CA LYS A 88 -16.06 8.84 8.31
C LYS A 88 -14.94 8.30 9.19
N LYS A 89 -15.27 7.43 10.14
CA LYS A 89 -14.28 6.84 11.04
C LYS A 89 -13.28 5.98 10.27
N LEU A 90 -13.74 5.10 9.37
CA LEU A 90 -12.85 4.30 8.53
C LEU A 90 -11.92 5.16 7.67
N GLN A 91 -12.41 6.29 7.12
CA GLN A 91 -11.58 7.23 6.37
C GLN A 91 -10.43 7.79 7.22
N GLU A 92 -10.69 8.13 8.49
CA GLU A 92 -9.65 8.57 9.43
C GLU A 92 -8.67 7.44 9.77
N LEU A 93 -9.16 6.23 10.00
CA LEU A 93 -8.34 5.06 10.30
C LEU A 93 -7.37 4.72 9.15
N ILE A 94 -7.86 4.72 7.91
CA ILE A 94 -7.04 4.38 6.73
C ILE A 94 -5.96 5.44 6.48
N LYS A 95 -6.29 6.73 6.62
CA LYS A 95 -5.30 7.81 6.48
C LYS A 95 -4.15 7.64 7.46
N ARG A 96 -4.43 7.17 8.67
CA ARG A 96 -3.40 6.88 9.67
C ARG A 96 -2.57 5.65 9.29
N LYS A 97 -3.19 4.58 8.77
CA LYS A 97 -2.48 3.33 8.43
C LYS A 97 -1.27 3.51 7.53
N GLU A 98 -1.37 4.33 6.49
CA GLU A 98 -0.24 4.58 5.59
C GLU A 98 0.94 5.24 6.32
N LEU A 99 0.66 6.23 7.18
CA LEU A 99 1.69 6.88 7.98
C LEU A 99 2.40 5.90 8.93
N PHE A 100 1.70 4.85 9.37
CA PHE A 100 2.23 3.85 10.28
C PHE A 100 3.01 2.72 9.60
N ILE A 101 2.68 2.37 8.35
CA ILE A 101 3.48 1.43 7.54
C ILE A 101 4.88 1.98 7.34
N VAL A 102 5.01 3.27 7.06
CA VAL A 102 6.31 3.94 6.93
C VAL A 102 7.07 3.97 8.28
N ARG A 103 6.37 3.96 9.42
CA ARG A 103 6.96 4.07 10.76
C ARG A 103 7.14 2.74 11.50
N ASN A 104 6.79 1.60 10.90
CA ASN A 104 6.87 0.27 11.51
C ASN A 104 6.06 0.11 12.84
N THR A 105 5.01 0.90 13.05
CA THR A 105 4.14 0.84 14.26
C THR A 105 2.72 0.40 13.89
N MET A 106 2.59 -0.73 13.18
CA MET A 106 1.27 -1.21 12.71
C MET A 106 0.35 -1.69 13.85
N GLN A 107 0.91 -2.12 14.99
CA GLN A 107 0.17 -2.83 16.03
C GLN A 107 -0.93 -1.99 16.72
N GLU A 108 -0.71 -0.69 16.95
CA GLU A 108 -1.66 0.17 17.66
C GLU A 108 -2.92 0.44 16.83
N VAL A 109 -2.76 0.64 15.50
CA VAL A 109 -3.89 0.92 14.61
C VAL A 109 -4.72 -0.32 14.34
N ASP A 110 -4.08 -1.48 14.25
CA ASP A 110 -4.78 -2.75 14.09
C ASP A 110 -5.61 -3.10 15.34
N GLN A 111 -5.13 -2.76 16.55
CA GLN A 111 -5.92 -2.88 17.77
C GLN A 111 -7.14 -1.96 17.76
N GLU A 112 -6.99 -0.67 17.44
CA GLU A 112 -8.10 0.28 17.39
C GLU A 112 -9.16 -0.11 16.34
N LEU A 113 -8.72 -0.62 15.18
CA LEU A 113 -9.62 -1.16 14.17
C LEU A 113 -10.38 -2.39 14.66
N THR A 114 -9.68 -3.30 15.34
CA THR A 114 -10.29 -4.53 15.88
C THR A 114 -11.33 -4.19 16.95
N GLU A 115 -11.04 -3.25 17.84
CA GLU A 115 -11.99 -2.74 18.83
C GLU A 115 -13.20 -2.09 18.17
N PHE A 116 -12.98 -1.28 17.13
CA PHE A 116 -14.06 -0.63 16.40
C PHE A 116 -14.95 -1.66 15.67
N GLN A 117 -14.34 -2.66 15.05
CA GLN A 117 -15.03 -3.77 14.39
C GLN A 117 -15.90 -4.57 15.37
N ASN A 118 -15.35 -4.92 16.53
CA ASN A 118 -16.04 -5.68 17.59
C ASN A 118 -17.22 -4.90 18.20
N THR A 119 -17.08 -3.57 18.31
CA THR A 119 -18.13 -2.72 18.88
C THR A 119 -19.36 -2.67 17.97
N HIS A 120 -19.15 -2.60 16.65
CA HIS A 120 -20.20 -2.31 15.66
C HIS A 120 -20.57 -3.50 14.76
N ASN A 121 -20.08 -4.72 15.04
CA ASN A 121 -20.25 -5.91 14.18
C ASN A 121 -19.90 -5.63 12.71
N ILE A 122 -18.79 -4.92 12.51
CA ILE A 122 -18.30 -4.59 11.18
C ILE A 122 -17.49 -5.79 10.68
N SER A 123 -17.91 -6.39 9.57
CA SER A 123 -17.10 -7.39 8.87
C SER A 123 -16.52 -6.76 7.61
N GLY A 124 -15.20 -6.64 7.59
CA GLY A 124 -14.47 -6.10 6.45
C GLY A 124 -12.98 -6.03 6.69
N PHE A 125 -12.25 -5.66 5.64
CA PHE A 125 -10.80 -5.62 5.67
C PHE A 125 -10.26 -4.49 4.79
N PRO A 126 -9.09 -3.93 5.13
CA PRO A 126 -8.39 -3.02 4.24
C PRO A 126 -7.77 -3.79 3.07
N LEU A 127 -7.98 -3.28 1.86
CA LEU A 127 -7.34 -3.68 0.63
C LEU A 127 -6.33 -2.61 0.24
N GLN A 128 -5.06 -2.99 0.12
CA GLN A 128 -3.97 -2.13 -0.35
C GLN A 128 -3.49 -2.61 -1.71
N MET A 129 -3.37 -1.70 -2.68
CA MET A 129 -2.81 -2.01 -3.99
C MET A 129 -2.23 -0.76 -4.68
N PRO A 130 -1.23 -0.90 -5.58
CA PRO A 130 -0.80 0.22 -6.42
C PRO A 130 -1.88 0.62 -7.42
N TYR A 131 -1.99 1.92 -7.70
CA TYR A 131 -2.88 2.41 -8.75
C TYR A 131 -2.32 2.03 -10.13
N THR A 132 -3.10 1.29 -10.90
CA THR A 132 -2.77 0.91 -12.29
C THR A 132 -3.90 1.31 -13.23
N SER A 133 -5.12 0.88 -12.92
CA SER A 133 -6.36 1.33 -13.57
C SER A 133 -7.54 1.21 -12.62
N ILE A 134 -8.62 1.93 -12.92
CA ILE A 134 -9.88 1.80 -12.17
C ILE A 134 -10.44 0.38 -12.32
N GLN A 135 -10.29 -0.26 -13.49
CA GLN A 135 -10.79 -1.62 -13.69
C GLN A 135 -10.07 -2.65 -12.80
N ALA A 136 -8.75 -2.53 -12.66
CA ALA A 136 -8.00 -3.41 -11.75
C ALA A 136 -8.48 -3.31 -10.30
N ILE A 137 -8.86 -2.11 -9.86
CA ILE A 137 -9.46 -1.88 -8.55
C ILE A 137 -10.83 -2.55 -8.46
N LEU A 138 -11.67 -2.41 -9.49
CA LEU A 138 -12.99 -3.05 -9.53
C LEU A 138 -12.85 -4.56 -9.46
N ASP A 139 -11.96 -5.15 -10.24
CA ASP A 139 -11.74 -6.60 -10.27
C ASP A 139 -11.23 -7.10 -8.91
N ALA A 140 -10.29 -6.37 -8.30
CA ALA A 140 -9.78 -6.70 -6.97
C ALA A 140 -10.89 -6.64 -5.91
N VAL A 141 -11.73 -5.60 -5.91
CA VAL A 141 -12.86 -5.48 -4.99
C VAL A 141 -13.91 -6.57 -5.28
N GLN A 142 -14.23 -6.85 -6.54
CA GLN A 142 -15.19 -7.87 -6.92
C GLN A 142 -14.77 -9.25 -6.41
N SER A 143 -13.48 -9.56 -6.47
CA SER A 143 -12.92 -10.83 -5.96
C SER A 143 -13.11 -11.04 -4.46
N THR A 144 -13.27 -9.95 -3.68
CA THR A 144 -13.48 -10.04 -2.22
C THR A 144 -14.86 -10.57 -1.84
N LYS A 145 -15.85 -10.46 -2.74
CA LYS A 145 -17.24 -10.89 -2.54
C LYS A 145 -17.91 -10.36 -1.27
N ILE A 146 -17.38 -9.30 -0.66
CA ILE A 146 -17.89 -8.73 0.60
C ILE A 146 -19.31 -8.15 0.49
N PHE A 147 -19.75 -7.90 -0.74
CA PHE A 147 -21.09 -7.43 -1.11
C PHE A 147 -22.10 -8.58 -1.31
N GLU A 148 -21.65 -9.83 -1.47
CA GLU A 148 -22.50 -11.01 -1.56
C GLU A 148 -23.02 -11.35 -0.14
N HIS A 149 -24.18 -10.80 0.22
CA HIS A 149 -24.85 -11.13 1.46
C HIS A 149 -26.32 -11.48 1.17
N PRO A 150 -26.86 -12.58 1.74
CA PRO A 150 -28.20 -13.07 1.41
C PRO A 150 -29.34 -12.19 1.95
N THR A 151 -29.05 -11.27 2.87
CA THR A 151 -30.06 -10.42 3.52
C THR A 151 -29.92 -8.95 3.14
N ASN A 152 -31.06 -8.24 3.15
CA ASN A 152 -31.14 -6.78 2.95
C ASN A 152 -30.92 -5.97 4.25
N GLU A 153 -30.70 -6.64 5.37
CA GLU A 153 -30.56 -6.02 6.69
C GLU A 153 -29.10 -5.65 7.02
N ILE A 154 -28.33 -5.31 5.98
CA ILE A 154 -26.94 -4.92 6.11
C ILE A 154 -26.71 -3.51 5.59
N GLU A 155 -25.82 -2.80 6.26
CA GLU A 155 -25.34 -1.50 5.83
C GLU A 155 -23.88 -1.61 5.39
N PHE A 156 -23.46 -0.79 4.44
CA PHE A 156 -22.12 -0.80 3.89
C PHE A 156 -21.37 0.46 4.25
N CYS A 157 -20.07 0.31 4.40
CA CYS A 157 -19.12 1.41 4.47
C CYS A 157 -18.03 1.19 3.42
N LEU A 158 -17.75 2.27 2.69
CA LEU A 158 -16.65 2.33 1.73
C LEU A 158 -15.83 3.57 2.06
N ALA A 159 -14.55 3.38 2.32
CA ALA A 159 -13.58 4.44 2.49
C ALA A 159 -12.41 4.21 1.52
N VAL A 160 -12.01 5.25 0.81
CA VAL A 160 -10.94 5.20 -0.18
C VAL A 160 -9.95 6.29 0.15
N HIS A 161 -8.69 5.92 0.28
CA HIS A 161 -7.60 6.85 0.50
C HIS A 161 -6.48 6.57 -0.51
N ILE A 162 -5.98 7.61 -1.15
CA ILE A 162 -4.79 7.51 -2.00
C ILE A 162 -3.63 8.19 -1.29
N HIS A 163 -2.53 7.46 -1.15
CA HIS A 163 -1.25 8.02 -0.76
C HIS A 163 -0.38 8.22 -1.99
N ALA A 164 0.09 9.45 -2.18
CA ALA A 164 0.90 9.82 -3.31
C ALA A 164 2.39 9.79 -2.91
N TYR A 165 3.12 8.87 -3.52
CA TYR A 165 4.58 8.87 -3.54
C TYR A 165 5.07 9.81 -4.64
N PRO A 166 6.37 10.19 -4.64
CA PRO A 166 6.93 10.99 -5.70
C PRO A 166 6.82 10.31 -7.08
N ASN A 167 6.88 11.11 -8.14
CA ASN A 167 6.82 10.69 -9.55
C ASN A 167 5.49 9.98 -9.92
N ASN A 168 4.34 10.47 -9.43
CA ASN A 168 3.00 9.96 -9.75
C ASN A 168 2.77 8.48 -9.38
N ILE A 169 3.55 7.96 -8.43
CA ILE A 169 3.34 6.62 -7.88
C ILE A 169 2.26 6.73 -6.80
N LEU A 170 1.14 6.04 -6.98
CA LEU A 170 -0.01 6.13 -6.08
C LEU A 170 -0.28 4.78 -5.41
N ALA A 171 -0.33 4.76 -4.08
CA ALA A 171 -0.84 3.63 -3.31
C ALA A 171 -2.31 3.87 -2.99
N VAL A 172 -3.15 2.93 -3.37
CA VAL A 172 -4.59 2.98 -3.16
C VAL A 172 -4.95 2.09 -1.98
N TRP A 173 -5.62 2.69 -1.01
CA TRP A 173 -6.19 2.04 0.15
C TRP A 173 -7.70 2.07 0.06
N ILE A 174 -8.31 0.89 0.10
CA ILE A 174 -9.75 0.73 0.02
C ILE A 174 -10.17 -0.06 1.24
N TYR A 175 -11.14 0.44 1.98
CA TYR A 175 -11.75 -0.31 3.06
C TYR A 175 -13.22 -0.46 2.75
N ILE A 176 -13.62 -1.72 2.58
CA ILE A 176 -15.02 -2.07 2.38
C ILE A 176 -15.42 -2.93 3.56
N ALA A 177 -16.56 -2.61 4.13
CA ALA A 177 -17.14 -3.40 5.19
C ALA A 177 -18.65 -3.41 5.14
N ASN A 178 -19.21 -4.50 5.64
CA ASN A 178 -20.62 -4.62 5.94
C ASN A 178 -20.85 -4.54 7.45
N LEU A 179 -22.00 -4.00 7.83
CA LEU A 179 -22.46 -3.84 9.20
C LEU A 179 -23.72 -4.66 9.35
N THR A 180 -23.71 -5.59 10.30
CA THR A 180 -24.87 -6.38 10.66
C THR A 180 -25.45 -5.86 11.97
N ARG A 181 -26.77 -5.73 12.05
CA ARG A 181 -27.42 -5.33 13.30
C ARG A 181 -27.24 -6.45 14.33
N LYS A 182 -26.79 -6.13 15.55
CA LYS A 182 -26.83 -7.08 16.67
C LYS A 182 -28.29 -7.48 16.88
N ILE A 183 -28.60 -8.76 16.65
CA ILE A 183 -29.78 -9.39 17.20
C ILE A 183 -29.45 -9.57 18.68
N THR A 184 -29.86 -8.62 19.51
CA THR A 184 -29.86 -8.76 20.97
C THR A 184 -31.19 -9.33 21.40
#